data_AF-A0A2K6B7V3-F1
#
_entry.id   AF-A0A2K6B7V3-F1
#
_cell.length_a   1.000
_cell.length_b   1.000
_cell.length_c   1.000
_cell.angle_alpha   90.00
_cell.angle_beta   90.00
_cell.angle_gamma   90.00
#
_symmetry.space_group_name_H-M   'P 1'
#
loop_
_entity.id
_entity.type
_entity.pdbx_description
1 polymer ?
#
loop_
_entity_poly.entity_id
_entity_poly.type
_entity_poly.pdbx_seq_one_letter_code
_entity_poly.pdbx_strand_id
1 'polypeptide(L)'
;MEPSPLELPADTVQRIATELKCHPTDERVALHLDEVDKLRHFRECFYIPKIQDLPPVDLSLVNKDENAIYFLGNSLGLQPKMVKTYLEEELDKWAKIAAYGHEVGKRPWITGDESIVGLMKDIVATLTDPHNQPVNDLSMCNLKSSC
;
A
#
# COMPACT_ATOMS: atom_id res chain seq x y z
N MET A 1 9.55 28.81 -13.13
CA MET A 1 8.63 28.58 -14.25
C MET A 1 7.76 27.42 -13.80
N GLU A 2 6.47 27.65 -13.56
CA GLU A 2 5.56 26.56 -13.14
C GLU A 2 5.58 25.48 -14.22
N PRO A 3 5.82 24.20 -13.86
CA PRO A 3 5.85 23.12 -14.84
C PRO A 3 4.49 22.98 -15.51
N SER A 4 4.52 22.86 -16.84
CA SER A 4 3.33 22.51 -17.63
C SER A 4 2.75 21.17 -17.12
N PRO A 5 1.41 21.01 -16.99
CA PRO A 5 0.81 19.77 -16.50
C PRO A 5 1.09 18.52 -17.35
N LEU A 6 1.72 18.67 -18.52
CA LEU A 6 1.93 17.62 -19.51
C LEU A 6 3.39 17.60 -20.03
N GLU A 7 4.37 17.93 -19.19
CA GLU A 7 5.79 17.74 -19.51
C GLU A 7 6.15 16.25 -19.60
N LEU A 8 6.93 15.83 -20.60
CA LEU A 8 7.40 14.44 -20.68
C LEU A 8 8.47 14.19 -19.61
N PRO A 9 8.57 12.98 -19.03
CA PRO A 9 9.56 12.69 -17.98
C PRO A 9 11.02 12.97 -18.38
N ALA A 10 11.38 12.71 -19.64
CA ALA A 10 12.71 13.00 -20.15
C ALA A 10 13.02 14.51 -20.15
N ASP A 11 12.03 15.33 -20.54
CA ASP A 11 12.16 16.79 -20.52
C ASP A 11 12.25 17.32 -19.09
N THR A 12 11.46 16.76 -18.17
CA THR A 12 11.53 17.07 -16.73
C THR A 12 12.92 16.80 -16.16
N VAL A 13 13.51 15.63 -16.45
CA VAL A 13 14.87 15.28 -15.99
C VAL A 13 15.91 16.24 -16.57
N GLN A 14 15.80 16.57 -17.87
CA GLN A 14 16.73 17.50 -18.53
C GLN A 14 16.62 18.92 -17.97
N ARG A 15 15.41 19.39 -17.69
CA ARG A 15 15.15 20.70 -17.09
C ARG A 15 15.71 20.78 -15.67
N ILE A 16 15.43 19.79 -14.82
CA ILE A 16 15.97 19.72 -13.45
C ILE A 16 17.49 19.68 -13.46
N ALA A 17 18.10 18.89 -14.34
CA ALA A 17 19.56 18.84 -14.46
C ALA A 17 20.17 20.20 -14.82
N THR A 18 19.50 20.96 -15.70
CA THR A 18 19.88 22.32 -16.08
C THR A 18 19.76 23.29 -14.90
N GLU A 19 18.66 23.22 -14.13
CA GLU A 19 18.44 24.01 -12.92
C GLU A 19 19.51 23.74 -11.84
N LEU A 20 19.89 22.47 -11.66
CA LEU A 20 20.92 22.02 -10.72
C LEU A 20 22.36 22.20 -11.24
N LYS A 21 22.54 22.67 -12.49
CA LYS A 21 23.84 22.81 -13.16
C LYS A 21 24.66 21.51 -13.13
N CYS A 22 24.02 20.41 -13.50
CA CYS A 22 24.59 19.06 -13.52
C CYS A 22 24.24 18.30 -14.81
N HIS A 23 24.82 17.12 -15.01
CA HIS A 23 24.45 16.24 -16.11
C HIS A 23 23.13 15.51 -15.80
N PRO A 24 22.25 15.19 -16.77
CA PRO A 24 20.98 14.48 -16.52
C PRO A 24 21.09 13.13 -15.82
N THR A 25 22.25 12.48 -15.91
CA THR A 25 22.54 11.18 -15.28
C THR A 25 23.29 11.32 -13.96
N ASP A 26 23.40 12.53 -13.41
CA ASP A 26 24.06 12.81 -12.15
C ASP A 26 23.14 12.42 -10.98
N GLU A 27 23.72 11.85 -9.92
CA GLU A 27 22.98 11.44 -8.71
C GLU A 27 22.15 12.59 -8.10
N ARG A 28 22.65 13.83 -8.21
CA ARG A 28 21.95 15.03 -7.72
C ARG A 28 20.54 15.19 -8.28
N VAL A 29 20.30 14.71 -9.50
CA VAL A 29 18.97 14.77 -10.12
C VAL A 29 18.00 13.83 -9.39
N ALA A 30 18.43 12.61 -9.08
CA ALA A 30 17.61 11.65 -8.33
C ALA A 30 17.33 12.13 -6.91
N LEU A 31 18.35 12.64 -6.20
CA LEU A 31 18.19 13.20 -4.86
C LEU A 31 17.20 14.36 -4.84
N HIS A 32 17.25 15.25 -5.83
CA HIS A 32 16.30 16.35 -5.94
C HIS A 32 14.87 15.85 -6.21
N LEU A 33 14.70 14.86 -7.08
CA LEU A 33 13.40 14.26 -7.36
C LEU A 33 12.81 13.58 -6.11
N ASP A 34 13.64 12.89 -5.31
CA ASP A 34 13.24 12.35 -4.02
C ASP A 34 12.87 13.46 -3.03
N GLU A 35 13.58 14.59 -3.02
CA GLU A 35 13.29 15.72 -2.13
C GLU A 35 11.93 16.38 -2.40
N VAL A 36 11.56 16.51 -3.66
CA VAL A 36 10.31 17.17 -4.08
C VAL A 36 9.12 16.20 -4.20
N ASP A 37 9.34 14.90 -4.04
CA ASP A 37 8.27 13.90 -4.03
C ASP A 37 7.38 14.06 -2.80
N LYS A 38 6.15 14.53 -3.04
CA LYS A 38 5.11 14.70 -2.01
C LYS A 38 4.71 13.35 -1.37
N LEU A 39 4.95 12.23 -2.05
CA LEU A 39 4.62 10.88 -1.61
C LEU A 39 5.77 10.17 -0.88
N ARG A 40 6.96 10.79 -0.78
CA ARG A 40 8.17 10.18 -0.20
C ARG A 40 7.92 9.52 1.16
N HIS A 41 7.12 10.17 2.01
CA HIS A 41 6.82 9.71 3.37
C HIS A 41 6.11 8.35 3.41
N PHE A 42 5.38 7.95 2.35
CA PHE A 42 4.75 6.63 2.29
C PHE A 42 5.75 5.48 2.28
N ARG A 43 7.01 5.72 1.88
CA ARG A 43 8.08 4.72 1.97
C ARG A 43 8.24 4.19 3.40
N GLU A 44 8.00 5.04 4.40
CA GLU A 44 8.11 4.67 5.82
C GLU A 44 6.95 3.78 6.29
N CYS A 45 5.87 3.66 5.52
CA CYS A 45 4.72 2.81 5.84
C CYS A 45 4.96 1.32 5.57
N PHE A 46 6.10 0.94 4.97
CA PHE A 46 6.39 -0.43 4.54
C PHE A 46 7.62 -1.01 5.22
N TYR A 47 7.65 -2.33 5.37
CA TYR A 47 8.87 -3.07 5.70
C TYR A 47 9.66 -3.32 4.42
N ILE A 48 10.78 -2.61 4.24
CA ILE A 48 11.71 -2.81 3.12
C ILE A 48 12.82 -3.77 3.58
N PRO A 49 13.07 -4.89 2.89
CA PRO A 49 14.13 -5.82 3.24
C PRO A 49 15.51 -5.16 3.28
N LYS A 50 16.37 -5.60 4.19
CA LYS A 50 17.79 -5.25 4.17
C LYS A 50 18.51 -6.17 3.20
N ILE A 51 19.53 -5.63 2.52
CA ILE A 51 20.31 -6.39 1.53
C ILE A 51 20.90 -7.65 2.16
N GLN A 52 21.43 -7.55 3.38
CA GLN A 52 22.04 -8.67 4.08
C GLN A 52 21.11 -9.85 4.38
N ASP A 53 19.79 -9.62 4.41
CA ASP A 53 18.80 -10.66 4.72
C ASP A 53 18.30 -11.40 3.47
N LEU A 54 18.72 -10.97 2.27
CA LEU A 54 18.29 -11.55 1.00
C LEU A 54 19.08 -12.83 0.67
N PRO A 55 18.40 -13.95 0.32
CA PRO A 55 19.08 -15.24 0.10
C PRO A 55 20.17 -15.28 -0.99
N PRO A 56 20.05 -14.64 -2.16
CA PRO A 56 21.02 -14.80 -3.25
C PRO A 56 22.14 -13.74 -3.26
N VAL A 57 22.33 -12.99 -2.16
CA VAL A 57 23.27 -11.85 -2.14
C VAL A 57 24.69 -12.26 -1.78
N ASP A 58 25.65 -11.83 -2.61
CA ASP A 58 27.07 -11.83 -2.24
C ASP A 58 27.38 -10.62 -1.37
N LEU A 59 27.55 -10.86 -0.06
CA LEU A 59 27.82 -9.83 0.93
C LEU A 59 29.15 -9.08 0.74
N SER A 60 30.04 -9.57 -0.13
CA SER A 60 31.31 -8.89 -0.45
C SER A 60 31.14 -7.75 -1.46
N LEU A 61 30.02 -7.72 -2.19
CA LEU A 61 29.73 -6.76 -3.25
C LEU A 61 28.78 -5.64 -2.83
N VAL A 62 28.29 -5.66 -1.58
CA VAL A 62 27.20 -4.79 -1.13
C VAL A 62 27.45 -4.22 0.26
N ASN A 63 26.82 -3.07 0.53
CA ASN A 63 26.72 -2.51 1.86
C ASN A 63 25.58 -3.21 2.63
N LYS A 64 25.93 -3.94 3.70
CA LYS A 64 25.04 -4.87 4.39
C LYS A 64 23.77 -4.24 4.96
N ASP A 65 23.89 -3.04 5.52
CA ASP A 65 22.80 -2.34 6.22
C ASP A 65 21.87 -1.55 5.30
N GLU A 66 22.18 -1.50 4.00
CA GLU A 66 21.34 -0.81 3.03
C GLU A 66 20.03 -1.56 2.80
N ASN A 67 19.01 -0.80 2.42
CA ASN A 67 17.74 -1.36 1.97
C ASN A 67 17.92 -1.97 0.59
N ALA A 68 17.23 -3.07 0.33
CA ALA A 68 17.17 -3.68 -0.98
C ALA A 68 16.51 -2.74 -2.02
N ILE A 69 17.01 -2.79 -3.25
CA ILE A 69 16.32 -2.23 -4.43
C ILE A 69 15.25 -3.23 -4.86
N TYR A 70 14.05 -3.09 -4.28
CA TYR A 70 12.96 -4.04 -4.47
C TYR A 70 12.05 -3.65 -5.64
N PHE A 71 12.36 -4.16 -6.84
CA PHE A 71 11.57 -3.94 -8.07
C PHE A 71 10.60 -5.10 -8.41
N LEU A 72 10.23 -5.93 -7.42
CA LEU A 72 9.30 -7.07 -7.59
C LEU A 72 7.90 -6.80 -6.99
N GLY A 73 7.57 -5.53 -6.73
CA GLY A 73 6.30 -5.11 -6.12
C GLY A 73 5.05 -5.43 -6.94
N ASN A 74 5.20 -5.63 -8.25
CA ASN A 74 4.13 -6.03 -9.17
C ASN A 74 3.72 -7.51 -9.02
N SER A 75 4.58 -8.35 -8.43
CA SER A 75 4.27 -9.75 -8.14
C SER A 75 3.89 -9.94 -6.69
N LEU A 76 4.72 -9.42 -5.77
CA LEU A 76 4.47 -9.45 -4.34
C LEU A 76 4.80 -8.09 -3.73
N GLY A 77 3.76 -7.36 -3.34
CA GLY A 77 3.89 -6.06 -2.67
C GLY A 77 4.59 -6.20 -1.32
N LEU A 78 5.34 -5.16 -0.93
CA LEU A 78 5.94 -5.09 0.39
C LEU A 78 4.86 -5.03 1.48
N GLN A 79 5.15 -5.59 2.65
CA GLN A 79 4.22 -5.60 3.77
C GLN A 79 4.03 -4.19 4.35
N PRO A 80 2.79 -3.65 4.41
CA PRO A 80 2.50 -2.46 5.19
C PRO A 80 2.72 -2.71 6.68
N LYS A 81 3.31 -1.76 7.40
CA LYS A 81 3.63 -1.90 8.83
C LYS A 81 2.41 -2.14 9.72
N MET A 82 1.23 -1.69 9.29
CA MET A 82 -0.04 -1.83 10.01
C MET A 82 -0.69 -3.22 9.92
N VAL A 83 -0.18 -4.12 9.06
CA VAL A 83 -0.76 -5.47 8.91
C VAL A 83 -0.84 -6.20 10.26
N LYS A 84 0.24 -6.17 11.04
CA LYS A 84 0.28 -6.82 12.36
C LYS A 84 -0.78 -6.25 13.31
N THR A 85 -0.88 -4.92 13.38
CA THR A 85 -1.85 -4.23 14.23
C THR A 85 -3.28 -4.62 13.89
N TYR A 86 -3.65 -4.66 12.60
CA TYR A 86 -5.02 -5.03 12.21
C TYR A 86 -5.34 -6.50 12.47
N LEU A 87 -4.35 -7.40 12.39
CA LEU A 87 -4.52 -8.79 12.80
C LEU A 87 -4.73 -8.90 14.31
N GLU A 88 -3.92 -8.20 15.11
CA GLU A 88 -4.03 -8.18 16.57
C GLU A 88 -5.41 -7.69 17.03
N GLU A 89 -5.97 -6.65 16.38
CA GLU A 89 -7.33 -6.17 16.68
C GLU A 89 -8.39 -7.28 16.58
N GLU A 90 -8.33 -8.11 15.53
CA GLU A 90 -9.31 -9.18 15.31
C GLU A 90 -9.03 -10.41 16.19
N LEU A 91 -7.75 -10.74 16.43
CA LEU A 91 -7.34 -11.81 17.35
C LEU A 91 -7.75 -11.50 18.79
N ASP A 92 -7.56 -10.26 19.24
CA ASP A 92 -7.96 -9.82 20.58
C ASP A 92 -9.47 -9.84 20.74
N LYS A 93 -10.21 -9.41 19.71
CA LYS A 93 -11.68 -9.51 19.70
C LYS A 93 -12.12 -10.97 19.80
N TRP A 94 -11.50 -11.87 19.05
CA TRP A 94 -11.80 -13.29 19.11
C TRP A 94 -11.54 -13.87 20.51
N ALA A 95 -10.37 -13.59 21.09
CA ALA A 95 -10.02 -14.07 22.42
C ALA A 95 -10.98 -13.53 23.51
N LYS A 96 -11.46 -12.28 23.36
CA LYS A 96 -12.27 -11.61 24.38
C LYS A 96 -13.75 -11.98 24.34
N ILE A 97 -14.34 -12.05 23.15
CA ILE A 97 -15.81 -12.17 22.99
C ILE A 97 -16.25 -13.30 22.07
N ALA A 98 -15.31 -14.10 21.54
CA ALA A 98 -15.59 -15.26 20.71
C ALA A 98 -16.65 -14.98 19.64
N ALA A 99 -17.75 -15.77 19.61
CA ALA A 99 -18.79 -15.69 18.61
C ALA A 99 -19.47 -14.30 18.50
N TYR A 100 -19.50 -13.50 19.57
CA TYR A 100 -20.09 -12.16 19.50
C TYR A 100 -19.34 -11.23 18.54
N GLY A 101 -18.07 -11.54 18.21
CA GLY A 101 -17.30 -10.82 17.19
C GLY A 101 -17.89 -10.85 15.78
N HIS A 102 -18.84 -11.76 15.51
CA HIS A 102 -19.60 -11.79 14.27
C HIS A 102 -20.38 -10.50 14.01
N GLU A 103 -20.97 -9.93 15.06
CA GLU A 103 -21.92 -8.81 14.94
C GLU A 103 -21.33 -7.47 15.41
N VAL A 104 -20.22 -7.48 16.16
CA VAL A 104 -19.68 -6.27 16.81
C VAL A 104 -18.21 -5.99 16.47
N GLY A 105 -17.80 -4.75 16.76
CA GLY A 105 -16.43 -4.26 16.62
C GLY A 105 -16.24 -3.38 15.39
N LYS A 106 -14.98 -2.96 15.12
CA LYS A 106 -14.65 -2.14 13.95
C LYS A 106 -14.93 -2.85 12.63
N ARG A 107 -14.73 -4.17 12.59
CA ARG A 107 -14.98 -5.06 11.44
C ARG A 107 -15.80 -6.26 11.90
N PRO A 108 -17.14 -6.15 12.00
CA PRO A 108 -17.99 -7.31 12.30
C PRO A 108 -17.70 -8.42 11.28
N TRP A 109 -17.50 -9.67 11.75
CA TRP A 109 -17.02 -10.72 10.84
C TRP A 109 -18.04 -11.13 9.77
N ILE A 110 -19.35 -10.89 10.00
CA ILE A 110 -20.38 -11.15 9.00
C ILE A 110 -20.24 -10.21 7.78
N THR A 111 -19.89 -8.95 8.00
CA THR A 111 -19.80 -7.90 6.97
C THR A 111 -18.37 -7.36 6.81
N GLY A 112 -17.38 -8.20 7.09
CA GLY A 112 -15.97 -7.80 7.14
C GLY A 112 -15.47 -7.29 5.78
N ASP A 113 -15.92 -7.88 4.69
CA ASP A 113 -15.65 -7.47 3.31
C ASP A 113 -16.30 -6.12 2.98
N GLU A 114 -17.58 -5.95 3.30
CA GLU A 114 -18.32 -4.70 3.10
C GLU A 114 -17.71 -3.52 3.88
N SER A 115 -17.12 -3.80 5.05
CA SER A 115 -16.51 -2.77 5.90
C SER A 115 -15.34 -2.03 5.24
N ILE A 116 -14.69 -2.64 4.25
CA ILE A 116 -13.51 -2.08 3.56
C ILE A 116 -13.74 -1.81 2.07
N VAL A 117 -14.80 -2.35 1.46
CA VAL A 117 -15.05 -2.21 0.01
C VAL A 117 -15.11 -0.75 -0.44
N GLY A 118 -15.58 0.16 0.44
CA GLY A 118 -15.61 1.59 0.17
C GLY A 118 -14.26 2.21 -0.15
N LEU A 119 -13.16 1.65 0.40
CA LEU A 119 -11.80 2.13 0.17
C LEU A 119 -11.28 1.79 -1.24
N MET A 120 -11.92 0.86 -1.95
CA MET A 120 -11.52 0.47 -3.30
C MET A 120 -12.10 1.38 -4.39
N LYS A 121 -13.12 2.20 -4.07
CA LYS A 121 -13.89 2.97 -5.06
C LYS A 121 -13.04 3.86 -5.94
N ASP A 122 -12.13 4.62 -5.33
CA ASP A 122 -11.25 5.54 -6.04
C ASP A 122 -10.12 4.82 -6.79
N ILE A 123 -9.79 3.59 -6.36
CA ILE A 123 -8.74 2.77 -6.98
C ILE A 123 -9.24 2.18 -8.31
N VAL A 124 -10.46 1.64 -8.33
CA VAL A 124 -11.05 1.04 -9.54
C VAL A 124 -12.00 1.98 -10.31
N ALA A 125 -12.17 3.21 -9.82
CA ALA A 125 -13.02 4.26 -10.38
C ALA A 125 -14.49 3.83 -10.60
N THR A 126 -15.08 3.12 -9.64
CA THR A 126 -16.50 2.77 -9.70
C THR A 126 -17.39 3.89 -9.16
N LEU A 127 -18.33 4.36 -9.98
CA LEU A 127 -19.39 5.27 -9.54
C LEU A 127 -20.34 4.53 -8.58
N THR A 128 -20.44 4.97 -7.33
CA THR A 128 -21.61 4.59 -6.53
C THR A 128 -22.81 5.37 -7.04
N ASP A 129 -23.63 4.71 -7.87
CA ASP A 129 -25.00 5.13 -8.10
C ASP A 129 -25.74 5.04 -6.74
N PRO A 130 -26.28 6.15 -6.19
CA PRO A 130 -27.05 6.13 -4.95
C PRO A 130 -28.33 5.28 -5.01
N HIS A 131 -28.74 4.80 -6.20
CA HIS A 131 -29.90 3.94 -6.41
C HIS A 131 -29.57 2.46 -6.67
N ASN A 132 -28.31 2.11 -6.86
CA ASN A 132 -27.91 0.73 -7.11
C ASN A 132 -27.13 0.20 -5.90
N GLN A 133 -27.86 -0.10 -4.82
CA GLN A 133 -27.34 -1.01 -3.80
C GLN A 133 -26.96 -2.31 -4.51
N PRO A 134 -25.75 -2.86 -4.31
CA PRO A 134 -25.44 -4.18 -4.82
C PRO A 134 -26.45 -5.15 -4.22
N VAL A 135 -27.26 -5.77 -5.09
CA VAL A 135 -28.15 -6.88 -4.76
C VAL A 135 -27.28 -8.12 -4.56
N ASN A 136 -26.44 -8.11 -3.54
CA ASN A 136 -25.82 -9.30 -2.98
C ASN A 136 -26.18 -9.35 -1.50
N ASP A 137 -27.48 -9.26 -1.24
CA ASP A 137 -28.06 -9.73 0.01
C ASP A 137 -27.98 -11.26 0.01
N LEU A 138 -26.81 -11.80 0.39
CA LEU A 138 -26.63 -13.21 0.77
C LEU A 138 -27.19 -13.47 2.18
N SER A 139 -28.27 -12.79 2.56
CA SER A 139 -29.11 -13.10 3.73
C SER A 139 -29.86 -14.44 3.63
N MET A 140 -29.59 -15.24 2.60
CA MET A 140 -30.17 -16.57 2.40
C MET A 140 -29.17 -17.70 2.68
N CYS A 141 -28.67 -17.74 3.93
CA CYS A 141 -28.33 -19.00 4.59
C CYS A 141 -28.89 -18.98 6.02
N ASN A 142 -30.22 -18.94 6.12
CA ASN A 142 -30.94 -19.46 7.27
C ASN A 142 -30.64 -20.96 7.42
N LEU A 143 -29.55 -21.33 8.09
CA LEU A 143 -29.50 -22.58 8.84
C LEU A 143 -29.93 -22.28 10.28
N LYS A 144 -31.26 -22.16 10.47
CA LYS A 144 -31.86 -22.62 11.72
C LYS A 144 -31.68 -24.13 11.77
N SER A 145 -30.59 -24.59 12.35
CA SER A 145 -30.49 -25.96 12.84
C SER A 145 -30.66 -25.91 14.36
N SER A 146 -31.88 -26.17 14.81
CA SER A 146 -32.12 -26.59 16.18
C SER A 146 -31.33 -27.88 16.45
N CYS A 147 -30.47 -27.83 17.46
CA CYS A 147 -30.33 -28.84 18.50
C CYS A 147 -29.91 -28.14 19.78
#